data_AF-A0A401G961-F1
#
_entry.id   AF-A0A401G961-F1
#
_cell.length_a   1.000
_cell.length_b   1.000
_cell.length_c   1.000
_cell.angle_alpha   90.00
_cell.angle_beta   90.00
_cell.angle_gamma   90.00
#
_symmetry.space_group_name_H-M   'P 1'
#
loop_
_entity.id
_entity.type
_entity.pdbx_description
1 polymer ?
#
loop_
_entity_poly.entity_id
_entity_poly.type
_entity_poly.pdbx_seq_one_letter_code
_entity_poly.pdbx_strand_id
1 'polypeptide(L)'
;MRSDHRSHRRIARYKAELSTRPKRANSDATTSSTGSGSDMSAFGDMDVEPPVIEYQPDDLDEPLSWAFQDGDPVWVKTEEGEWLQGTVNGKSTRRGATRQKEGVFFPVSFRISSRKYFAPLNGDVKPDTPEVRRLLLEGGWL
;
A
#
# COMPACT_ATOMS: atom_id res chain seq x y z
N MET A 1 -13.87 -40.08 -32.24
CA MET A 1 -13.46 -40.05 -30.82
C MET A 1 -13.25 -38.59 -30.45
N ARG A 2 -14.30 -37.81 -30.15
CA ARG A 2 -14.88 -37.55 -28.81
C ARG A 2 -13.81 -37.40 -27.71
N SER A 3 -13.59 -36.18 -27.24
CA SER A 3 -13.94 -35.77 -25.86
C SER A 3 -13.66 -34.29 -25.61
N ASP A 4 -14.71 -33.48 -25.74
CA ASP A 4 -14.87 -32.17 -25.10
C ASP A 4 -14.66 -32.27 -23.59
N HIS A 5 -13.76 -31.45 -23.03
CA HIS A 5 -13.67 -31.24 -21.59
C HIS A 5 -14.36 -29.94 -21.20
N ARG A 6 -15.68 -30.08 -21.05
CA ARG A 6 -16.56 -29.15 -20.36
C ARG A 6 -16.25 -29.21 -18.86
N SER A 7 -15.76 -28.12 -18.27
CA SER A 7 -15.67 -27.98 -16.80
C SER A 7 -16.33 -26.69 -16.31
N HIS A 8 -17.65 -26.80 -16.17
CA HIS A 8 -18.44 -26.44 -14.99
C HIS A 8 -18.10 -25.15 -14.22
N ARG A 9 -18.97 -24.17 -14.49
CA ARG A 9 -19.46 -23.12 -13.59
C ARG A 9 -19.45 -23.52 -12.11
N ARG A 10 -18.90 -22.63 -11.27
CA ARG A 10 -19.33 -22.46 -9.87
C ARG A 10 -19.52 -20.97 -9.59
N ILE A 11 -20.76 -20.51 -9.76
CA ILE A 11 -21.23 -19.21 -9.26
C ILE A 11 -21.62 -19.45 -7.81
N ALA A 12 -20.81 -18.96 -6.86
CA ALA A 12 -21.16 -18.93 -5.46
C ALA A 12 -21.90 -17.62 -5.16
N ARG A 13 -23.19 -17.74 -4.86
CA ARG A 13 -24.01 -16.69 -4.25
C ARG A 13 -23.72 -16.63 -2.75
N TYR A 14 -23.33 -15.48 -2.22
CA TYR A 14 -23.49 -15.09 -0.81
C TYR A 14 -23.79 -13.59 -0.82
N LYS A 15 -25.06 -13.15 -0.85
CA LYS A 15 -25.98 -12.91 0.28
C LYS A 15 -25.33 -12.20 1.48
N ALA A 16 -25.84 -10.97 1.65
CA ALA A 16 -25.65 -9.98 2.69
C ALA A 16 -25.68 -10.53 4.12
N GLU A 17 -24.91 -9.90 5.02
CA GLU A 17 -25.37 -9.45 6.33
C GLU A 17 -24.66 -8.15 6.75
N LEU A 18 -25.47 -7.19 7.19
CA LEU A 18 -25.09 -5.93 7.82
C LEU A 18 -24.59 -6.20 9.24
N SER A 19 -23.47 -5.61 9.69
CA SER A 19 -23.31 -5.35 11.13
C SER A 19 -22.26 -4.27 11.47
N THR A 20 -22.80 -3.13 11.89
CA THR A 20 -22.43 -2.28 13.03
C THR A 20 -21.01 -1.70 13.17
N ARG A 21 -20.95 -0.39 12.96
CA ARG A 21 -19.91 0.58 13.32
C ARG A 21 -20.08 1.01 14.79
N PRO A 22 -19.03 1.03 15.63
CA PRO A 22 -19.05 1.82 16.85
C PRO A 22 -18.33 3.16 16.65
N LYS A 23 -19.10 4.24 16.84
CA LYS A 23 -18.61 5.59 17.19
C LYS A 23 -18.00 5.53 18.60
N ARG A 24 -16.87 6.18 18.83
CA ARG A 24 -16.52 6.69 20.17
C ARG A 24 -16.08 8.14 20.09
N ALA A 25 -16.66 8.90 21.02
CA ALA A 25 -16.69 10.34 21.12
C ALA A 25 -15.55 10.88 21.99
N ASN A 26 -15.32 12.18 21.84
CA ASN A 26 -14.55 13.09 22.66
C ASN A 26 -14.58 12.83 24.17
N SER A 27 -13.48 13.21 24.83
CA SER A 27 -13.54 13.95 26.08
C SER A 27 -12.38 14.93 26.18
N ASP A 28 -12.78 16.18 26.40
CA ASP A 28 -12.04 17.41 26.65
C ASP A 28 -11.46 17.46 28.08
N ALA A 29 -10.76 18.56 28.42
CA ALA A 29 -10.31 19.01 29.75
C ALA A 29 -9.01 18.36 30.31
N THR A 30 -8.06 19.02 30.98
CA THR A 30 -7.94 20.39 31.52
C THR A 30 -6.51 20.60 32.08
N THR A 31 -5.97 21.82 31.88
CA THR A 31 -4.93 22.61 32.60
C THR A 31 -3.89 21.96 33.56
N SER A 32 -2.62 22.38 33.48
CA SER A 32 -2.04 23.41 34.38
C SER A 32 -0.52 23.60 34.21
N SER A 33 -0.16 24.84 33.85
CA SER A 33 0.91 25.74 34.30
C SER A 33 2.18 25.26 35.05
N THR A 34 3.29 25.89 34.63
CA THR A 34 4.41 26.47 35.41
C THR A 34 5.62 25.60 35.74
N GLY A 35 6.74 25.90 35.07
CA GLY A 35 8.09 25.52 35.45
C GLY A 35 9.13 26.44 34.80
N SER A 36 9.49 27.51 35.51
CA SER A 36 10.56 28.45 35.17
C SER A 36 11.92 27.78 35.40
N GLY A 37 12.78 27.73 34.38
CA GLY A 37 14.12 27.13 34.47
C GLY A 37 15.03 27.64 33.37
N SER A 38 16.08 28.32 33.78
CA SER A 38 17.05 29.13 33.03
C SER A 38 17.98 28.37 32.06
N ASP A 39 18.19 29.01 30.91
CA ASP A 39 19.46 29.31 30.22
C ASP A 39 20.41 28.16 29.77
N MET A 40 21.17 28.48 28.72
CA MET A 40 22.40 27.86 28.24
C MET A 40 22.23 26.65 27.32
N SER A 41 21.96 26.89 26.02
CA SER A 41 22.67 26.26 24.88
C SER A 41 22.04 26.66 23.53
N ALA A 42 22.59 27.71 22.93
CA ALA A 42 22.37 28.06 21.53
C ALA A 42 23.17 27.11 20.64
N PHE A 43 22.57 25.98 20.28
CA PHE A 43 22.92 25.23 19.08
C PHE A 43 21.64 25.19 18.27
N GLY A 44 21.55 26.08 17.27
CA GLY A 44 20.42 26.13 16.37
C GLY A 44 20.24 24.76 15.73
N ASP A 45 19.29 24.01 16.28
CA ASP A 45 18.68 22.84 15.69
C ASP A 45 18.08 23.33 14.37
N MET A 46 18.88 23.30 13.31
CA MET A 46 18.34 23.37 11.97
C MET A 46 17.53 22.10 11.82
N ASP A 47 16.24 22.20 12.14
CA ASP A 47 15.18 21.34 11.64
C ASP A 47 15.24 21.42 10.11
N VAL A 48 16.23 20.74 9.54
CA VAL A 48 16.27 20.41 8.13
C VAL A 48 15.20 19.34 8.00
N GLU A 49 13.95 19.81 7.93
CA GLU A 49 12.81 19.00 7.51
C GLU A 49 13.27 18.32 6.21
N PRO A 50 13.46 16.99 6.21
CA PRO A 50 13.98 16.31 5.04
C PRO A 50 13.04 16.64 3.90
N PRO A 51 13.57 17.02 2.72
CA PRO A 51 12.71 17.34 1.59
C PRO A 51 11.75 16.18 1.40
N VAL A 52 10.45 16.46 1.44
CA VAL A 52 9.41 15.50 1.08
C VAL A 52 9.68 15.18 -0.38
N ILE A 53 10.44 14.11 -0.64
CA ILE A 53 10.75 13.67 -1.99
C ILE A 53 9.41 13.17 -2.54
N GLU A 54 8.71 14.04 -3.25
CA GLU A 54 7.53 13.68 -4.03
C GLU A 54 7.97 12.61 -5.03
N TYR A 55 7.53 11.38 -4.80
CA TYR A 55 7.84 10.26 -5.68
C TYR A 55 7.17 10.47 -7.03
N GLN A 56 7.96 10.75 -8.07
CA GLN A 56 7.51 10.87 -9.45
C GLN A 56 8.05 9.69 -10.27
N PRO A 57 7.30 8.57 -10.37
CA PRO A 57 7.68 7.49 -11.27
C PRO A 57 7.62 7.97 -12.72
N ASP A 58 8.67 7.67 -13.49
CA ASP A 58 8.63 7.79 -14.95
C ASP A 58 7.89 6.58 -15.57
N ASP A 59 7.99 5.40 -14.93
CA ASP A 59 7.37 4.16 -15.39
C ASP A 59 6.78 3.32 -14.23
N LEU A 60 5.71 2.59 -14.57
CA LEU A 60 5.04 1.67 -13.66
C LEU A 60 5.87 0.41 -13.38
N ASP A 61 6.76 0.01 -14.29
CA ASP A 61 7.62 -1.16 -14.11
C ASP A 61 8.95 -0.84 -13.38
N GLU A 62 9.15 0.43 -13.01
CA GLU A 62 10.36 0.86 -12.33
C GLU A 62 10.42 0.33 -10.88
N PRO A 63 11.56 -0.23 -10.44
CA PRO A 63 11.79 -0.58 -9.04
C PRO A 63 11.60 0.62 -8.10
N LEU A 64 10.87 0.42 -7.01
CA LEU A 64 10.52 1.46 -6.08
C LEU A 64 11.05 1.16 -4.67
N SER A 65 11.72 2.12 -4.02
CA SER A 65 12.19 2.01 -2.63
C SER A 65 11.15 2.48 -1.61
N TRP A 66 9.86 2.22 -1.87
CA TRP A 66 8.77 2.63 -0.99
C TRP A 66 8.52 1.62 0.13
N ALA A 67 8.29 2.13 1.33
CA ALA A 67 7.92 1.32 2.49
C ALA A 67 6.42 1.45 2.75
N PHE A 68 5.68 0.37 2.56
CA PHE A 68 4.24 0.34 2.79
C PHE A 68 3.87 0.07 4.25
N GLN A 69 2.75 0.64 4.68
CA GLN A 69 2.12 0.40 5.97
C GLN A 69 0.88 -0.49 5.83
N ASP A 70 0.41 -1.05 6.96
CA ASP A 70 -0.82 -1.84 6.99
C ASP A 70 -2.02 -0.97 6.63
N GLY A 71 -2.84 -1.41 5.69
CA GLY A 71 -4.00 -0.66 5.20
C GLY A 71 -3.69 0.30 4.05
N ASP A 72 -2.44 0.45 3.61
CA ASP A 72 -2.10 1.35 2.51
C ASP A 72 -2.76 0.87 1.19
N PRO A 73 -3.44 1.78 0.46
CA PRO A 73 -3.93 1.49 -0.87
C PRO A 73 -2.78 1.42 -1.87
N VAL A 74 -2.77 0.38 -2.69
CA VAL A 74 -1.70 0.11 -3.65
C VAL A 74 -2.26 -0.39 -4.98
N TRP A 75 -1.47 -0.22 -6.03
CA TRP A 75 -1.67 -0.83 -7.34
C TRP A 75 -0.71 -1.99 -7.51
N VAL A 76 -1.20 -3.14 -7.97
CA VAL A 76 -0.38 -4.33 -8.21
C VAL A 76 -0.49 -4.81 -9.65
N LYS A 77 0.64 -5.19 -10.23
CA LYS A 77 0.70 -5.79 -11.57
C LYS A 77 0.47 -7.29 -11.48
N THR A 78 -0.53 -7.77 -12.22
CA THR A 78 -0.83 -9.20 -12.33
C THR A 78 0.08 -9.89 -13.34
N GLU A 79 0.10 -11.23 -13.31
CA GLU A 79 0.82 -12.05 -14.32
C GLU A 79 0.25 -11.85 -15.74
N GLU A 80 -1.00 -11.38 -15.84
CA GLU A 80 -1.68 -11.03 -17.09
C GLU A 80 -1.24 -9.65 -17.62
N GLY A 81 -0.44 -8.90 -16.85
CA GLY A 81 0.01 -7.54 -17.20
C GLY A 81 -1.00 -6.44 -16.87
N GLU A 82 -2.12 -6.79 -16.23
CA GLU A 82 -3.11 -5.83 -15.76
C GLU A 82 -2.72 -5.24 -14.40
N TRP A 83 -2.96 -3.95 -14.21
CA TRP A 83 -2.85 -3.28 -12.92
C TRP A 83 -4.18 -3.30 -12.18
N LEU A 84 -4.15 -3.71 -10.91
CA LEU A 84 -5.34 -3.80 -10.06
C LEU A 84 -5.12 -3.09 -8.74
N GLN A 85 -6.19 -2.49 -8.23
CA GLN A 85 -6.18 -1.89 -6.90
C GLN A 85 -6.22 -2.98 -5.81
N GLY A 86 -5.42 -2.78 -4.77
CA GLY A 86 -5.34 -3.64 -3.60
C GLY A 86 -5.01 -2.87 -2.34
N THR A 87 -4.84 -3.61 -1.25
CA THR A 87 -4.52 -3.07 0.07
C THR A 87 -3.44 -3.91 0.73
N VAL A 88 -2.44 -3.25 1.30
CA VAL A 88 -1.35 -3.92 2.01
C VAL A 88 -1.86 -4.47 3.34
N ASN A 89 -1.48 -5.70 3.66
CA ASN A 89 -1.69 -6.30 4.97
C ASN A 89 -0.35 -6.39 5.71
N GLY A 90 -0.16 -5.63 6.78
CA GLY A 90 1.11 -5.53 7.51
C GLY A 90 1.48 -6.77 8.35
N LYS A 91 0.60 -7.76 8.47
CA LYS A 91 0.75 -8.85 9.45
C LYS A 91 1.82 -9.90 9.11
N SER A 92 2.48 -9.86 7.94
CA SER A 92 3.45 -10.90 7.56
C SER A 92 4.37 -10.48 6.40
N THR A 93 5.16 -9.42 6.52
CA THR A 93 6.19 -9.13 5.51
C THR A 93 7.26 -10.22 5.47
N ARG A 94 7.77 -10.56 4.28
CA ARG A 94 8.82 -11.58 4.12
C ARG A 94 10.06 -10.96 3.48
N ARG A 95 11.26 -11.40 3.87
CA ARG A 95 12.48 -11.06 3.13
C ARG A 95 12.78 -12.14 2.11
N GLY A 96 13.29 -11.73 0.95
CA GLY A 96 13.63 -12.67 -0.11
C GLY A 96 14.39 -11.99 -1.25
N ALA A 97 14.77 -12.79 -2.25
CA ALA A 97 15.40 -12.29 -3.45
C ALA A 97 14.38 -11.51 -4.32
N THR A 98 14.77 -10.31 -4.75
CA THR A 98 14.06 -9.45 -5.70
C THR A 98 14.88 -9.31 -6.98
N ARG A 99 14.35 -8.63 -8.01
CA ARG A 99 15.04 -8.41 -9.29
C ARG A 99 16.40 -7.71 -9.15
N GLN A 100 16.54 -6.80 -8.18
CA GLN A 100 17.79 -6.07 -7.96
C GLN A 100 18.70 -6.73 -6.91
N LYS A 101 18.13 -7.14 -5.76
CA LYS A 101 18.89 -7.63 -4.59
C LYS A 101 17.96 -8.32 -3.58
N GLU A 102 18.36 -8.47 -2.32
CA GLU A 102 17.43 -8.84 -1.24
C GLU A 102 16.46 -7.69 -0.94
N GLY A 103 15.18 -8.00 -0.79
CA GLY A 103 14.13 -7.01 -0.53
C GLY A 103 12.99 -7.56 0.33
N VAL A 104 12.04 -6.67 0.63
CA VAL A 104 10.88 -6.97 1.46
C VAL A 104 9.65 -7.17 0.58
N PHE A 105 8.97 -8.29 0.80
CA PHE A 105 7.72 -8.65 0.20
C PHE A 105 6.57 -8.31 1.13
N PHE A 106 5.64 -7.50 0.64
CA PHE A 106 4.45 -7.07 1.35
C PHE A 106 3.25 -7.91 0.87
N PRO A 107 2.45 -8.48 1.77
CA PRO A 107 1.25 -9.19 1.36
C PRO A 107 0.15 -8.20 1.00
N VAL A 108 -0.28 -8.22 -0.25
CA VAL A 108 -1.38 -7.37 -0.75
C VAL A 108 -2.62 -8.23 -0.94
N SER A 109 -3.75 -7.76 -0.42
CA SER A 109 -5.09 -8.26 -0.75
C SER A 109 -5.60 -7.48 -1.94
N PHE A 110 -5.91 -8.17 -3.04
CA PHE A 110 -6.50 -7.57 -4.23
C PHE A 110 -7.51 -8.58 -4.81
N ARG A 111 -8.56 -8.08 -5.49
CA ARG A 111 -9.76 -8.88 -5.81
C ARG A 111 -10.42 -9.48 -4.54
N ILE A 112 -11.51 -10.24 -4.69
CA ILE A 112 -12.40 -10.64 -3.58
C ILE A 112 -11.72 -11.57 -2.54
N SER A 113 -10.65 -12.30 -2.90
CA SER A 113 -10.02 -13.26 -1.99
C SER A 113 -8.54 -13.57 -2.29
N SER A 114 -7.89 -12.83 -3.18
CA SER A 114 -6.49 -13.12 -3.52
C SER A 114 -5.55 -12.34 -2.62
N ARG A 115 -4.71 -13.07 -1.88
CA ARG A 115 -3.58 -12.51 -1.14
C ARG A 115 -2.30 -13.00 -1.80
N LYS A 116 -1.49 -12.08 -2.32
CA LYS A 116 -0.17 -12.39 -2.91
C LYS A 116 0.89 -11.48 -2.30
N TYR A 117 2.14 -11.90 -2.42
CA TYR A 117 3.29 -11.16 -1.95
C TYR A 117 3.91 -10.41 -3.12
N PHE A 118 4.13 -9.11 -2.95
CA PHE A 118 4.73 -8.23 -3.95
C PHE A 118 5.90 -7.49 -3.34
N ALA A 119 6.89 -7.14 -4.16
CA ALA A 119 8.06 -6.41 -3.70
C ALA A 119 8.19 -5.11 -4.51
N PRO A 120 8.18 -3.93 -3.86
CA PRO A 120 8.37 -2.64 -4.52
C PRO A 120 9.57 -2.63 -5.50
N LEU A 121 10.66 -3.31 -5.14
CA LEU A 121 11.88 -3.42 -5.95
C LEU A 121 11.73 -4.25 -7.23
N ASN A 122 10.62 -4.97 -7.41
CA ASN A 122 10.33 -5.69 -8.64
C ASN A 122 9.57 -4.83 -9.66
N GLY A 123 9.01 -3.69 -9.26
CA GLY A 123 8.11 -2.89 -10.09
C GLY A 123 6.71 -3.52 -10.25
N ASP A 124 6.36 -4.51 -9.42
CA ASP A 124 5.06 -5.20 -9.47
C ASP A 124 4.02 -4.62 -8.47
N VAL A 125 4.40 -3.60 -7.70
CA VAL A 125 3.53 -2.89 -6.77
C VAL A 125 3.92 -1.41 -6.68
N LYS A 126 2.90 -0.53 -6.66
CA LYS A 126 3.05 0.93 -6.57
C LYS A 126 2.06 1.52 -5.55
N PRO A 127 2.42 2.62 -4.86
CA PRO A 127 1.49 3.33 -3.99
C PRO A 127 0.35 3.94 -4.80
N ASP A 128 -0.82 4.11 -4.17
CA ASP A 128 -1.94 4.80 -4.79
C ASP A 128 -1.78 6.33 -4.71
N THR A 129 -0.86 6.88 -5.49
CA THR A 129 -0.60 8.33 -5.59
C THR A 129 -1.18 8.91 -6.89
N PRO A 130 -1.40 10.24 -6.97
CA PRO A 130 -1.87 10.90 -8.19
C PRO A 130 -0.98 10.62 -9.42
N GLU A 131 0.33 10.52 -9.24
CA GLU A 131 1.32 10.29 -10.29
C GLU A 131 1.19 8.87 -10.85
N VAL A 132 1.05 7.88 -9.96
CA VAL A 132 0.81 6.48 -10.35
C VAL A 132 -0.52 6.35 -11.08
N ARG A 133 -1.59 6.99 -10.58
CA ARG A 133 -2.90 7.01 -11.26
C ARG A 133 -2.82 7.66 -12.65
N ARG A 134 -2.03 8.73 -12.82
CA ARG A 134 -1.79 9.36 -14.12
C ARG A 134 -1.16 8.36 -15.10
N LEU A 135 -0.10 7.66 -14.69
CA LEU A 135 0.53 6.63 -15.54
C LEU A 135 -0.43 5.48 -15.87
N LEU A 136 -1.27 5.07 -14.91
CA LEU A 136 -2.28 4.04 -15.12
C LEU A 136 -3.35 4.45 -16.13
N LEU A 137 -3.80 5.71 -16.08
CA LEU A 137 -4.72 6.30 -17.06
C LEU A 137 -4.08 6.36 -18.46
N GLU A 138 -2.82 6.81 -18.54
CA GLU A 138 -2.07 6.91 -19.81
C GLU A 138 -1.89 5.54 -20.48
N GLY A 139 -1.75 4.47 -19.70
CA GLY A 139 -1.68 3.10 -20.22
C GLY A 139 -3.01 2.37 -20.34
N GLY A 140 -4.14 3.00 -20.00
CA GLY A 140 -5.49 2.46 -20.19
C GLY A 140 -5.92 1.37 -19.19
N TRP A 141 -5.35 1.36 -17.99
CA TRP A 141 -5.78 0.46 -16.89
C TRP A 141 -6.82 1.09 -15.95
N LEU A 142 -7.04 2.40 -16.08
CA LEU A 142 -8.08 3.20 -15.43
C LEU A 142 -8.92 3.91 -16.50
#